data_AF-A0A381NDK0-F1
#
_entry.id   AF-A0A381NDK0-F1
#
_cell.length_a   1.000
_cell.length_b   1.000
_cell.length_c   1.000
_cell.angle_alpha   90.00
_cell.angle_beta   90.00
_cell.angle_gamma   90.00
#
_symmetry.space_group_name_H-M   'P 1'
#
loop_
_entity.id
_entity.type
_entity.pdbx_description
1 polymer ?
#
loop_
_entity_poly.entity_id
_entity_poly.type
_entity_poly.pdbx_seq_one_letter_code
_entity_poly.pdbx_strand_id
1 'polypeptide(L)'
;MLWLISLKIKDASIIDIYWGLGFVMMSWTCLIINLFFNETTITTSQWLINIMVTIWGLRLSIHLAMRNLGKGEDLRYVKMRERASSDWRLLSYVRVFMFQGFLQMLLMTPIFLVHYYPGQLGMNFFDYFGLLVWAIGFGIETITDIQLTKFRSNATNNNKILRAGLWRYSRHPNYFGDALQWFAFFIISLNSGYIWGVVGPILMVFIFLKLTIGILERSQTRKRPGYEEYTKSTNVFFPGRRR
;
A
#
# COMPACT_ATOMS: atom_id res chain seq x y z
N MET A 1 1.66 1.37 20.61
CA MET A 1 1.64 2.85 20.72
C MET A 1 0.51 3.49 19.90
N LEU A 2 0.43 3.27 18.58
CA LEU A 2 -0.59 3.90 17.72
C LEU A 2 -2.05 3.67 18.16
N TRP A 3 -2.37 2.47 18.64
CA TRP A 3 -3.68 2.16 19.21
C TRP A 3 -4.07 3.09 20.37
N LEU A 4 -3.14 3.40 21.29
CA LEU A 4 -3.41 4.32 22.40
C LEU A 4 -3.74 5.72 21.90
N ILE A 5 -3.04 6.18 20.85
CA ILE A 5 -3.33 7.45 20.18
C ILE A 5 -4.74 7.41 19.60
N SER A 6 -5.11 6.33 18.90
CA SER A 6 -6.45 6.17 18.30
C SER A 6 -7.58 6.28 19.32
N LEU A 7 -7.39 5.78 20.54
CA LEU A 7 -8.37 5.91 21.62
C LEU A 7 -8.47 7.36 22.11
N LYS A 8 -7.35 8.08 22.22
CA LYS A 8 -7.31 9.47 22.65
C LYS A 8 -8.01 10.39 21.66
N ILE A 9 -7.78 10.19 20.36
CA ILE A 9 -8.37 11.00 19.28
C ILE A 9 -9.74 10.47 18.82
N LYS A 10 -10.17 9.29 19.32
CA LYS A 10 -11.39 8.58 18.92
C LYS A 10 -11.48 8.31 17.41
N ASP A 11 -10.35 7.97 16.81
CA ASP A 11 -10.22 7.74 15.37
C ASP A 11 -9.26 6.57 15.09
N ALA A 12 -9.82 5.42 14.75
CA ALA A 12 -9.05 4.24 14.37
C ALA A 12 -8.51 4.31 12.93
N SER A 13 -8.98 5.26 12.11
CA SER A 13 -8.52 5.43 10.72
C SER A 13 -7.10 5.95 10.59
N ILE A 14 -6.51 6.42 11.71
CA ILE A 14 -5.09 6.77 11.77
C ILE A 14 -4.16 5.60 11.38
N ILE A 15 -4.62 4.35 11.52
CA ILE A 15 -3.87 3.17 11.05
C ILE A 15 -3.64 3.20 9.54
N ASP A 16 -4.58 3.73 8.77
CA ASP A 16 -4.47 3.79 7.31
C ASP A 16 -3.36 4.78 6.91
N ILE A 17 -3.26 5.92 7.61
CA ILE A 17 -2.19 6.90 7.42
C ILE A 17 -0.84 6.30 7.82
N TYR A 18 -0.81 5.56 8.92
CA TYR A 18 0.40 4.92 9.42
C TYR A 18 0.90 3.77 8.53
N TRP A 19 0.05 3.20 7.68
CA TRP A 19 0.38 2.00 6.93
C TRP A 19 1.71 2.11 6.16
N GLY A 20 1.93 3.20 5.42
CA GLY A 20 3.20 3.47 4.75
C GLY A 20 4.38 3.61 5.73
N LEU A 21 4.22 4.45 6.76
CA LEU A 21 5.21 4.65 7.82
C LEU A 21 5.59 3.36 8.56
N GLY A 22 4.66 2.43 8.73
CA GLY A 22 4.90 1.13 9.35
C GLY A 22 5.98 0.35 8.61
N PHE A 23 5.87 0.26 7.27
CA PHE A 23 6.89 -0.38 6.43
C PHE A 23 8.23 0.36 6.47
N VAL A 24 8.22 1.69 6.46
CA VAL A 24 9.44 2.49 6.61
C VAL A 24 10.15 2.12 7.91
N MET A 25 9.45 2.20 9.05
CA MET A 25 10.07 1.93 10.34
C MET A 25 10.55 0.48 10.48
N MET A 26 9.78 -0.49 10.01
CA MET A 26 10.23 -1.89 10.04
C MET A 26 11.46 -2.10 9.15
N SER A 27 11.50 -1.50 7.95
CA SER A 27 12.66 -1.60 7.03
C SER A 27 13.92 -1.04 7.66
N TRP A 28 13.84 0.17 8.21
CA TRP A 28 14.97 0.79 8.91
C TRP A 28 15.36 0.01 10.17
N THR A 29 14.40 -0.57 10.89
CA THR A 29 14.70 -1.44 12.03
C THR A 29 15.50 -2.67 11.60
N CYS A 30 15.18 -3.29 10.46
CA CYS A 30 15.95 -4.41 9.92
C CYS A 30 17.38 -4.00 9.57
N LEU A 31 17.55 -2.83 8.95
CA LEU A 31 18.86 -2.29 8.60
C LEU A 31 19.68 -2.00 9.87
N ILE A 32 19.08 -1.37 10.87
CA ILE A 32 19.72 -1.04 12.15
C ILE A 32 20.13 -2.31 12.89
N ILE A 33 19.26 -3.32 12.96
CA ILE A 33 19.60 -4.62 13.56
C ILE A 33 20.79 -5.24 12.81
N ASN A 34 20.81 -5.22 11.48
CA ASN A 34 21.94 -5.73 10.71
C ASN A 34 23.25 -4.97 11.06
N LEU A 35 23.21 -3.65 11.16
CA LEU A 35 24.36 -2.82 11.56
C LEU A 35 24.91 -3.14 12.95
N PHE A 36 24.05 -3.46 13.92
CA PHE A 36 24.47 -3.73 15.30
C PHE A 36 24.90 -5.17 15.55
N PHE A 37 24.34 -6.13 14.83
CA PHE A 37 24.49 -7.55 15.12
C PHE A 37 25.28 -8.32 14.06
N ASN A 38 25.54 -7.76 12.89
CA ASN A 38 26.35 -8.39 11.85
C ASN A 38 27.61 -7.56 11.59
N GLU A 39 28.76 -8.23 11.47
CA GLU A 39 30.04 -7.60 11.11
C GLU A 39 30.15 -7.28 9.60
N THR A 40 29.12 -7.62 8.83
CA THR A 40 29.08 -7.42 7.38
C THR A 40 28.78 -5.98 7.00
N THR A 41 29.50 -5.45 6.03
CA THR A 41 29.19 -4.15 5.43
C THR A 41 27.78 -4.15 4.82
N ILE A 42 27.02 -3.07 5.04
CA ILE A 42 25.72 -2.88 4.41
C ILE A 42 25.87 -2.82 2.90
N THR A 43 25.10 -3.67 2.22
CA THR A 43 25.10 -3.80 0.76
C THR A 43 24.33 -2.67 0.09
N THR A 44 24.60 -2.44 -1.19
CA THR A 44 23.89 -1.45 -2.00
C THR A 44 22.39 -1.79 -2.11
N SER A 45 22.01 -3.06 -2.21
CA SER A 45 20.60 -3.50 -2.24
C SER A 45 19.85 -3.13 -0.95
N GLN A 46 20.50 -3.24 0.21
CA GLN A 46 19.90 -2.87 1.50
C GLN A 46 19.66 -1.36 1.61
N TRP A 47 20.59 -0.53 1.13
CA TRP A 47 20.38 0.91 1.04
C TRP A 47 19.26 1.25 0.04
N LEU A 48 19.32 0.66 -1.14
CA LEU A 48 18.37 0.86 -2.22
C LEU A 48 16.93 0.58 -1.75
N ILE A 49 16.67 -0.58 -1.14
CA ILE A 49 15.33 -0.94 -0.68
C ILE A 49 14.83 -0.02 0.44
N ASN A 50 15.69 0.39 1.37
CA ASN A 50 15.29 1.34 2.43
C ASN A 50 14.89 2.69 1.85
N ILE A 51 15.65 3.21 0.88
CA ILE A 51 15.34 4.48 0.22
C ILE A 51 14.02 4.37 -0.54
N MET A 52 13.83 3.30 -1.32
CA MET A 52 12.60 3.08 -2.10
C MET A 52 11.37 2.94 -1.19
N VAL A 53 11.46 2.13 -0.13
CA VAL A 53 10.37 1.97 0.86
C VAL A 53 10.10 3.30 1.57
N THR A 54 11.13 4.08 1.88
CA THR A 54 10.98 5.41 2.51
C THR A 54 10.24 6.37 1.59
N ILE A 55 10.66 6.48 0.33
CA ILE A 55 10.02 7.38 -0.64
C ILE A 55 8.55 7.00 -0.85
N TRP A 56 8.27 5.72 -1.11
CA TRP A 56 6.91 5.23 -1.28
C TRP A 56 6.07 5.39 -0.01
N GLY A 57 6.57 4.92 1.13
CA GLY A 57 5.85 4.89 2.39
C GLY A 57 5.52 6.29 2.90
N LEU A 58 6.46 7.24 2.81
CA LEU A 58 6.20 8.64 3.14
C LEU A 58 5.16 9.24 2.19
N ARG A 59 5.30 9.03 0.88
CA ARG A 59 4.33 9.56 -0.09
C ARG A 59 2.93 9.01 0.13
N LEU A 60 2.79 7.70 0.40
CA LEU A 60 1.50 7.07 0.69
C LEU A 60 0.89 7.68 1.97
N SER A 61 1.66 7.74 3.04
CA SER A 61 1.22 8.29 4.32
C SER A 61 0.83 9.76 4.22
N ILE A 62 1.61 10.58 3.53
CA ILE A 62 1.31 12.00 3.28
C ILE A 62 0.03 12.12 2.42
N HIS A 63 -0.10 11.34 1.35
CA HIS A 63 -1.31 11.34 0.51
C HIS A 63 -2.57 11.01 1.32
N LEU A 64 -2.52 9.96 2.14
CA LEU A 64 -3.65 9.55 2.99
C LEU A 64 -3.93 10.57 4.10
N ALA A 65 -2.89 11.17 4.68
CA ALA A 65 -3.02 12.24 5.67
C ALA A 65 -3.74 13.46 5.08
N MET A 66 -3.28 13.98 3.94
CA MET A 66 -3.95 15.09 3.23
C MET A 66 -5.39 14.75 2.85
N ARG A 67 -5.67 13.49 2.54
CA ARG A 67 -7.01 13.05 2.15
C ARG A 67 -7.97 12.93 3.33
N ASN A 68 -7.50 12.49 4.49
CA ASN A 68 -8.37 12.03 5.58
C ASN A 68 -8.31 12.92 6.84
N LEU A 69 -7.21 13.61 7.13
CA LEU A 69 -7.11 14.44 8.33
C LEU A 69 -8.16 15.56 8.33
N GLY A 70 -8.79 15.77 9.48
CA GLY A 70 -9.83 16.79 9.68
C GLY A 70 -11.23 16.41 9.17
N LYS A 71 -11.42 15.21 8.58
CA LYS A 71 -12.72 14.77 8.03
C LYS A 71 -13.49 13.81 8.95
N GLY A 72 -12.98 13.60 10.17
CA GLY A 72 -13.47 12.59 11.09
C GLY A 72 -13.03 11.18 10.69
N GLU A 73 -13.39 10.20 11.52
CA GLU A 73 -13.02 8.81 11.32
C GLU A 73 -13.71 8.20 10.09
N ASP A 74 -12.97 7.38 9.34
CA ASP A 74 -13.54 6.67 8.19
C ASP A 74 -14.75 5.81 8.60
N LEU A 75 -15.83 5.94 7.82
CA LEU A 75 -17.10 5.26 8.04
C LEU A 75 -16.98 3.73 8.19
N ARG A 76 -15.92 3.11 7.65
CA ARG A 76 -15.61 1.69 7.86
C ARG A 76 -15.41 1.39 9.35
N TYR A 77 -14.60 2.19 10.03
CA TYR A 77 -14.29 1.98 11.46
C TYR A 77 -15.47 2.39 12.34
N VAL A 78 -16.20 3.45 11.97
CA VAL A 78 -17.45 3.84 12.65
C VAL A 78 -18.44 2.68 12.64
N LYS A 79 -18.71 2.08 11.47
CA LYS A 79 -19.61 0.92 11.34
C LYS A 79 -19.10 -0.32 12.06
N MET A 80 -17.79 -0.53 12.11
CA MET A 80 -17.20 -1.62 12.90
C MET A 80 -17.44 -1.42 14.39
N ARG A 81 -17.35 -0.17 14.87
CA ARG A 81 -17.63 0.18 16.26
C ARG A 81 -19.12 0.08 16.61
N GLU A 82 -20.00 0.55 15.75
CA GLU A 82 -21.46 0.44 15.95
C GLU A 82 -21.94 -1.03 15.98
N ARG A 83 -21.27 -1.91 15.25
CA ARG A 83 -21.56 -3.35 15.24
C ARG A 83 -20.86 -4.13 16.34
N ALA A 84 -20.00 -3.50 17.13
CA ALA A 84 -19.27 -4.17 18.19
C ALA A 84 -20.23 -4.46 19.35
N SER A 85 -20.47 -5.76 19.62
CA SER A 85 -21.21 -6.20 20.80
C SER A 85 -20.35 -6.20 22.08
N SER A 86 -19.03 -6.06 21.93
CA SER A 86 -18.03 -6.06 22.99
C SER A 86 -17.32 -4.71 23.09
N ASP A 87 -16.46 -4.54 24.11
CA ASP A 87 -15.65 -3.33 24.25
C ASP A 87 -14.86 -3.01 22.97
N TRP A 88 -15.13 -1.83 22.40
CA TRP A 88 -14.46 -1.31 21.22
C TRP A 88 -12.94 -1.21 21.41
N ARG A 89 -12.45 -0.94 22.63
CA ARG A 89 -11.01 -0.78 22.89
C ARG A 89 -10.25 -2.06 22.57
N LEU A 90 -10.72 -3.18 23.11
CA LEU A 90 -10.13 -4.50 22.87
C LEU A 90 -10.35 -4.96 21.43
N LEU A 91 -11.57 -4.76 20.90
CA LEU A 91 -11.90 -5.17 19.53
C LEU A 91 -11.05 -4.44 18.50
N SER A 92 -10.90 -3.12 18.63
CA SER A 92 -10.04 -2.31 17.76
C SER A 92 -8.58 -2.70 17.91
N TYR A 93 -8.09 -2.95 19.13
CA TYR A 93 -6.72 -3.42 19.35
C TYR A 93 -6.42 -4.68 18.56
N VAL A 94 -7.25 -5.73 18.68
CA VAL A 94 -7.00 -7.02 18.05
C VAL A 94 -7.32 -7.01 16.55
N ARG A 95 -8.55 -6.60 16.18
CA ARG A 95 -9.05 -6.74 14.80
C ARG A 95 -8.60 -5.64 13.87
N VAL A 96 -8.25 -4.46 14.38
CA VAL A 96 -7.71 -3.37 13.57
C VAL A 96 -6.20 -3.38 13.72
N PHE A 97 -5.64 -2.99 14.87
CA PHE A 97 -4.21 -2.70 14.97
C PHE A 97 -3.31 -3.94 14.89
N MET A 98 -3.59 -5.00 15.66
CA MET A 98 -2.75 -6.21 15.65
C MET A 98 -2.87 -6.97 14.33
N PHE A 99 -4.09 -7.09 13.79
CA PHE A 99 -4.29 -7.71 12.47
C PHE A 99 -3.56 -6.93 11.36
N GLN A 100 -3.66 -5.60 11.36
CA GLN A 100 -2.94 -4.72 10.43
C GLN A 100 -1.43 -4.89 10.57
N GLY A 101 -0.88 -4.86 11.79
CA GLY A 101 0.56 -5.08 12.02
C GLY A 101 1.05 -6.46 11.59
N PHE A 102 0.29 -7.52 11.91
CA PHE A 102 0.58 -8.89 11.46
C PHE A 102 0.61 -8.98 9.93
N LEU A 103 -0.35 -8.34 9.27
CA LEU A 103 -0.41 -8.32 7.81
C LEU A 103 0.77 -7.58 7.20
N GLN A 104 1.22 -6.46 7.79
CA GLN A 104 2.44 -5.77 7.34
C GLN A 104 3.67 -6.67 7.45
N MET A 105 3.81 -7.43 8.54
CA MET A 105 4.91 -8.39 8.70
C MET A 105 4.92 -9.44 7.57
N LEU A 106 3.76 -10.00 7.22
CA LEU A 106 3.66 -10.96 6.11
C LEU A 106 3.99 -10.32 4.75
N LEU A 107 3.54 -9.08 4.54
CA LEU A 107 3.79 -8.35 3.29
C LEU A 107 5.27 -8.00 3.11
N MET A 108 5.98 -7.77 4.21
CA MET A 108 7.37 -7.30 4.21
C MET A 108 8.41 -8.39 3.90
N THR A 109 7.99 -9.63 3.62
CA THR A 109 8.88 -10.77 3.27
C THR A 109 10.00 -10.47 2.27
N PRO A 110 9.83 -9.76 1.13
CA PRO A 110 10.96 -9.46 0.25
C PRO A 110 11.95 -8.47 0.87
N ILE A 111 11.48 -7.52 1.68
CA ILE A 111 12.34 -6.54 2.37
C ILE A 111 13.14 -7.25 3.47
N PHE A 112 12.51 -8.15 4.22
CA PHE A 112 13.21 -8.99 5.20
C PHE A 112 14.33 -9.81 4.56
N LEU A 113 14.08 -10.41 3.40
CA LEU A 113 15.09 -11.17 2.67
C LEU A 113 16.34 -10.36 2.34
N VAL A 114 16.17 -9.13 1.82
CA VAL A 114 17.29 -8.25 1.48
C VAL A 114 18.13 -7.91 2.73
N HIS A 115 17.50 -7.79 3.90
CA HIS A 115 18.21 -7.47 5.13
C HIS A 115 18.86 -8.67 5.81
N TYR A 116 18.23 -9.83 5.77
CA TYR A 116 18.70 -11.02 6.47
C TYR A 116 19.72 -11.82 5.66
N TYR A 117 19.60 -11.85 4.34
CA TYR A 117 20.54 -12.50 3.42
C TYR A 117 21.08 -11.45 2.45
N PRO A 118 22.00 -10.58 2.90
CA PRO A 118 22.59 -9.55 2.05
C PRO A 118 23.31 -10.18 0.85
N GLY A 119 23.09 -9.60 -0.33
CA GLY A 119 23.76 -10.02 -1.56
C GLY A 119 25.22 -9.58 -1.64
N GLN A 120 25.80 -9.65 -2.84
CA GLN A 120 27.15 -9.14 -3.08
C GLN A 120 27.20 -7.60 -3.00
N LEU A 121 28.41 -7.07 -2.82
CA LEU A 121 28.64 -5.62 -2.90
C LEU A 121 28.43 -5.11 -4.34
N GLY A 122 27.90 -3.89 -4.45
CA GLY A 122 27.57 -3.27 -5.74
C GLY A 122 26.14 -3.54 -6.20
N MET A 123 25.75 -2.89 -7.30
CA MET A 123 24.46 -3.15 -7.95
C MET A 123 24.61 -4.25 -9.00
N ASN A 124 23.63 -5.14 -9.07
CA ASN A 124 23.55 -6.14 -10.11
C ASN A 124 22.25 -6.00 -10.92
N PHE A 125 22.02 -6.96 -11.83
CA PHE A 125 20.84 -6.97 -12.70
C PHE A 125 19.52 -6.81 -11.94
N PHE A 126 19.35 -7.51 -10.82
CA PHE A 126 18.12 -7.47 -10.03
C PHE A 126 17.89 -6.11 -9.37
N ASP A 127 18.96 -5.43 -8.94
CA ASP A 127 18.86 -4.07 -8.38
C ASP A 127 18.39 -3.06 -9.43
N TYR A 128 19.01 -3.06 -10.62
CA TYR A 128 18.64 -2.16 -11.71
C TYR A 128 17.23 -2.45 -12.23
N PHE A 129 16.90 -3.72 -12.43
CA PHE A 129 15.58 -4.10 -12.94
C PHE A 129 14.49 -3.83 -11.91
N GLY A 130 14.73 -4.14 -10.63
CA GLY A 130 13.83 -3.81 -9.53
C GLY A 130 13.60 -2.31 -9.42
N LEU A 131 14.66 -1.49 -9.46
CA LEU A 131 14.55 -0.03 -9.45
C LEU A 131 13.70 0.50 -10.61
N LEU A 132 13.89 -0.03 -11.82
CA LEU A 132 13.10 0.36 -12.99
C LEU A 132 11.61 0.02 -12.80
N VAL A 133 11.30 -1.22 -12.39
CA VAL A 133 9.92 -1.66 -12.14
C VAL A 133 9.26 -0.83 -11.04
N TRP A 134 10.01 -0.53 -9.97
CA TRP A 134 9.53 0.32 -8.88
C TRP A 134 9.25 1.75 -9.36
N ALA A 135 10.15 2.35 -10.14
CA ALA A 135 9.96 3.71 -10.66
C ALA A 135 8.71 3.81 -11.55
N ILE A 136 8.47 2.81 -12.39
CA ILE A 136 7.24 2.72 -13.20
C ILE A 136 6.01 2.59 -12.29
N GLY A 137 6.04 1.69 -11.31
CA GLY A 137 4.94 1.50 -10.36
C GLY A 137 4.61 2.76 -9.55
N PHE A 138 5.64 3.39 -8.99
CA PHE A 138 5.55 4.64 -8.25
C PHE A 138 4.99 5.78 -9.12
N GLY A 139 5.44 5.88 -10.37
CA GLY A 139 4.92 6.84 -11.35
C GLY A 139 3.44 6.62 -11.65
N ILE A 140 3.03 5.38 -11.94
CA ILE A 140 1.63 5.01 -12.19
C ILE A 140 0.76 5.37 -10.99
N GLU A 141 1.17 4.99 -9.78
CA GLU A 141 0.43 5.27 -8.55
C GLU A 141 0.32 6.78 -8.31
N THR A 142 1.41 7.53 -8.48
CA THR A 142 1.46 8.99 -8.25
C THR A 142 0.53 9.72 -9.22
N ILE A 143 0.65 9.44 -10.50
CA ILE A 143 -0.16 10.08 -11.55
C ILE A 143 -1.64 9.75 -11.32
N THR A 144 -1.96 8.50 -10.98
CA THR A 144 -3.34 8.05 -10.79
C THR A 144 -4.02 8.75 -9.61
N ASP A 145 -3.32 8.87 -8.47
CA ASP A 145 -3.84 9.55 -7.29
C ASP A 145 -4.00 11.06 -7.52
N ILE A 146 -3.06 11.70 -8.24
CA ILE A 146 -3.17 13.11 -8.63
C ILE A 146 -4.38 13.31 -9.55
N GLN A 147 -4.58 12.44 -10.55
CA GLN A 147 -5.74 12.49 -11.44
C GLN A 147 -7.05 12.40 -10.65
N LEU A 148 -7.13 11.47 -9.69
CA LEU A 148 -8.32 11.30 -8.86
C LEU A 148 -8.55 12.49 -7.92
N THR A 149 -7.48 13.03 -7.34
CA THR A 149 -7.55 14.19 -6.43
C THR A 149 -8.04 15.44 -7.16
N LYS A 150 -7.45 15.75 -8.34
CA LYS A 150 -7.89 16.85 -9.20
C LYS A 150 -9.33 16.67 -9.70
N PHE A 151 -9.72 15.44 -10.02
CA PHE A 151 -11.10 15.17 -10.43
C PHE A 151 -12.10 15.45 -9.31
N ARG A 152 -11.77 15.05 -8.07
CA ARG A 152 -12.63 15.22 -6.88
C ARG A 152 -12.68 16.67 -6.36
N SER A 153 -11.64 17.48 -6.60
CA SER A 153 -11.63 18.88 -6.15
C SER A 153 -12.59 19.78 -6.94
N ASN A 154 -13.04 19.35 -8.12
CA ASN A 154 -14.03 20.07 -8.91
C ASN A 154 -15.46 19.66 -8.49
N ALA A 155 -16.21 20.60 -7.90
CA ALA A 155 -17.57 20.37 -7.41
C ALA A 155 -18.54 19.88 -8.52
N THR A 156 -18.31 20.25 -9.79
CA THR A 156 -19.12 19.78 -10.93
C THR A 156 -18.96 18.29 -11.23
N ASN A 157 -17.97 17.63 -10.61
CA ASN A 157 -17.72 16.19 -10.71
C ASN A 157 -18.33 15.39 -9.56
N ASN A 158 -19.10 16.02 -8.68
CA ASN A 158 -19.84 15.31 -7.64
C ASN A 158 -20.69 14.20 -8.27
N ASN A 159 -20.58 12.99 -7.70
CA ASN A 159 -21.20 11.76 -8.18
C ASN A 159 -20.83 11.28 -9.60
N LYS A 160 -19.97 11.99 -10.34
CA LYS A 160 -19.45 11.55 -11.65
C LYS A 160 -18.34 10.51 -11.50
N ILE A 161 -18.05 9.77 -12.57
CA ILE A 161 -17.03 8.71 -12.59
C ILE A 161 -15.84 9.19 -13.44
N LEU A 162 -14.63 9.09 -12.89
CA LEU A 162 -13.42 9.39 -13.63
C LEU A 162 -13.12 8.24 -14.60
N ARG A 163 -13.22 8.52 -15.91
CA ARG A 163 -12.98 7.55 -17.00
C ARG A 163 -11.84 7.99 -17.95
N ALA A 164 -10.98 8.91 -17.50
CA ALA A 164 -9.91 9.53 -18.29
C ALA A 164 -8.52 9.26 -17.69
N GLY A 165 -7.46 9.56 -18.45
CA GLY A 165 -6.09 9.29 -18.00
C GLY A 165 -5.83 7.80 -17.79
N LEU A 166 -5.15 7.42 -16.72
CA LEU A 166 -4.86 6.00 -16.41
C LEU A 166 -6.12 5.21 -16.02
N TRP A 167 -7.13 5.89 -15.48
CA TRP A 167 -8.44 5.33 -15.15
C TRP A 167 -9.22 4.83 -16.37
N ARG A 168 -8.79 5.16 -17.61
CA ARG A 168 -9.43 4.62 -18.81
C ARG A 168 -9.07 3.15 -19.09
N TYR A 169 -7.94 2.69 -18.56
CA TYR A 169 -7.36 1.38 -18.83
C TYR A 169 -7.59 0.37 -17.71
N SER A 170 -7.74 0.85 -16.48
CA SER A 170 -8.01 0.07 -15.29
C SER A 170 -8.88 0.87 -14.32
N ARG A 171 -9.76 0.18 -13.59
CA ARG A 171 -10.59 0.79 -12.55
C ARG A 171 -9.81 1.11 -11.29
N HIS A 172 -8.66 0.47 -11.06
CA HIS A 172 -7.78 0.73 -9.92
C HIS A 172 -6.31 0.77 -10.35
N PRO A 173 -5.91 1.75 -11.19
CA PRO A 173 -4.54 1.81 -11.71
C PRO A 173 -3.52 2.12 -10.60
N ASN A 174 -3.93 2.79 -9.53
CA ASN A 174 -3.07 3.09 -8.39
C ASN A 174 -2.69 1.81 -7.63
N TYR A 175 -3.62 0.88 -7.42
CA TYR A 175 -3.30 -0.43 -6.82
C TYR A 175 -2.42 -1.30 -7.71
N PHE A 176 -2.51 -1.14 -9.04
CA PHE A 176 -1.57 -1.77 -9.95
C PHE A 176 -0.16 -1.19 -9.80
N GLY A 177 -0.03 0.14 -9.73
CA GLY A 177 1.25 0.81 -9.47
C GLY A 177 1.86 0.42 -8.12
N ASP A 178 1.04 0.29 -7.08
CA ASP A 178 1.47 -0.21 -5.77
C ASP A 178 1.97 -1.67 -5.86
N ALA A 179 1.21 -2.55 -6.50
CA ALA A 179 1.63 -3.94 -6.68
C ALA A 179 2.95 -4.08 -7.46
N LEU A 180 3.18 -3.25 -8.49
CA LEU A 180 4.47 -3.22 -9.20
C LEU A 180 5.63 -2.88 -8.26
N GLN A 181 5.45 -1.97 -7.31
CA GLN A 181 6.48 -1.63 -6.33
C GLN A 181 6.78 -2.82 -5.39
N TRP A 182 5.76 -3.57 -4.99
CA TRP A 182 5.97 -4.81 -4.22
C TRP A 182 6.68 -5.91 -5.02
N PHE A 183 6.36 -6.06 -6.30
CA PHE A 183 7.09 -6.96 -7.19
C PHE A 183 8.54 -6.49 -7.40
N ALA A 184 8.79 -5.19 -7.44
CA ALA A 184 10.15 -4.67 -7.48
C ALA A 184 10.96 -5.01 -6.23
N PHE A 185 10.38 -4.89 -5.03
CA PHE A 185 11.05 -5.33 -3.80
C PHE A 185 11.39 -6.82 -3.85
N PHE A 186 10.48 -7.65 -4.38
CA PHE A 186 10.74 -9.07 -4.58
C PHE A 186 11.85 -9.33 -5.61
N ILE A 187 11.86 -8.61 -6.74
CA ILE A 187 12.93 -8.72 -7.74
C ILE A 187 14.29 -8.45 -7.09
N ILE A 188 14.42 -7.37 -6.31
CA ILE A 188 15.65 -7.05 -5.57
C ILE A 188 15.97 -8.15 -4.55
N SER A 189 14.96 -8.71 -3.88
CA SER A 189 15.18 -9.77 -2.90
C SER A 189 15.70 -11.08 -3.49
N LEU A 190 15.63 -11.29 -4.81
CA LEU A 190 16.25 -12.43 -5.48
C LEU A 190 17.78 -12.45 -5.35
N ASN A 191 18.41 -11.31 -5.00
CA ASN A 191 19.82 -11.24 -4.64
C ASN A 191 20.20 -12.12 -3.45
N SER A 192 19.22 -12.45 -2.59
CA SER A 192 19.41 -13.38 -1.48
C SER A 192 19.54 -14.84 -1.89
N GLY A 193 19.20 -15.18 -3.14
CA GLY A 193 19.08 -16.57 -3.62
C GLY A 193 17.78 -17.27 -3.22
N TYR A 194 16.89 -16.60 -2.47
CA TYR A 194 15.63 -17.19 -2.01
C TYR A 194 14.41 -16.58 -2.70
N ILE A 195 13.46 -17.45 -3.10
CA ILE A 195 12.24 -17.04 -3.80
C ILE A 195 11.07 -16.71 -2.87
N TRP A 196 11.14 -17.05 -1.58
CA TRP A 196 10.00 -16.92 -0.66
C TRP A 196 9.58 -15.47 -0.39
N GLY A 197 10.38 -14.48 -0.78
CA GLY A 197 9.99 -13.07 -0.81
C GLY A 197 8.78 -12.79 -1.70
N VAL A 198 8.42 -13.70 -2.60
CA VAL A 198 7.23 -13.62 -3.46
C VAL A 198 5.92 -13.59 -2.66
N VAL A 199 5.92 -14.06 -1.41
CA VAL A 199 4.76 -14.03 -0.52
C VAL A 199 4.21 -12.62 -0.38
N GLY A 200 5.08 -11.62 -0.23
CA GLY A 200 4.72 -10.22 -0.09
C GLY A 200 3.86 -9.69 -1.24
N PRO A 201 4.37 -9.61 -2.48
CA PRO A 201 3.60 -9.12 -3.62
C PRO A 201 2.36 -9.96 -3.94
N ILE A 202 2.42 -11.29 -3.82
CA ILE A 202 1.23 -12.15 -4.04
C ILE A 202 0.14 -11.82 -3.03
N LEU A 203 0.50 -11.72 -1.75
CA LEU A 203 -0.43 -11.38 -0.70
C LEU A 203 -0.99 -9.96 -0.89
N MET A 204 -0.16 -9.01 -1.35
CA MET A 204 -0.62 -7.65 -1.63
C MET A 204 -1.67 -7.63 -2.76
N VAL A 205 -1.42 -8.33 -3.86
CA VAL A 205 -2.37 -8.48 -4.97
C VAL A 205 -3.65 -9.17 -4.49
N PHE A 206 -3.53 -10.21 -3.65
CA PHE A 206 -4.68 -10.90 -3.08
C PHE A 206 -5.54 -9.95 -2.22
N ILE A 207 -4.92 -9.17 -1.33
CA ILE A 207 -5.62 -8.17 -0.51
C ILE A 207 -6.35 -7.17 -1.42
N PHE A 208 -5.69 -6.64 -2.44
CA PHE A 208 -6.32 -5.69 -3.35
C PHE A 208 -7.52 -6.28 -4.07
N LEU A 209 -7.37 -7.43 -4.71
CA LEU A 209 -8.42 -8.02 -5.54
C LEU A 209 -9.59 -8.57 -4.71
N LYS A 210 -9.31 -9.19 -3.55
CA LYS A 210 -10.31 -9.93 -2.78
C LYS A 210 -10.89 -9.13 -1.61
N LEU A 211 -10.09 -8.29 -0.96
CA LEU A 211 -10.51 -7.60 0.26
C LEU A 211 -10.81 -6.12 0.00
N THR A 212 -10.00 -5.43 -0.79
CA THR A 212 -10.09 -3.97 -0.93
C THR A 212 -11.04 -3.53 -2.05
N ILE A 213 -10.78 -3.96 -3.29
CA ILE A 213 -11.51 -3.48 -4.48
C ILE A 213 -13.00 -3.80 -4.39
N GLY A 214 -13.35 -5.02 -3.99
CA GLY A 214 -14.75 -5.44 -3.88
C GLY A 214 -15.57 -4.65 -2.86
N ILE A 215 -14.94 -4.13 -1.79
CA ILE A 215 -15.62 -3.26 -0.80
C ILE A 215 -15.81 -1.86 -1.39
N LEU A 216 -14.77 -1.33 -2.04
CA LEU A 216 -14.79 0.00 -2.65
C LEU A 216 -15.82 0.09 -3.77
N GLU A 217 -15.85 -0.87 -4.68
CA GLU A 217 -16.77 -0.86 -5.82
C GLU A 217 -18.22 -1.02 -5.40
N ARG A 218 -18.50 -1.83 -4.36
CA ARG A 218 -19.84 -1.91 -3.76
C ARG A 218 -20.31 -0.57 -3.21
N SER A 219 -19.41 0.21 -2.59
CA SER A 219 -19.73 1.56 -2.14
C SER A 219 -19.95 2.53 -3.29
N GLN A 220 -19.14 2.46 -4.35
CA GLN A 220 -19.28 3.33 -5.53
C GLN A 220 -20.57 3.05 -6.29
N THR A 221 -20.92 1.77 -6.47
CA THR A 221 -22.15 1.34 -7.15
C THR A 221 -23.41 1.93 -6.51
N ARG A 222 -23.43 1.99 -5.17
CA ARG A 222 -24.56 2.59 -4.41
C ARG A 222 -24.61 4.11 -4.50
N LYS A 223 -23.47 4.78 -4.72
CA LYS A 223 -23.35 6.25 -4.67
C LYS A 223 -23.43 6.91 -6.05
N ARG A 224 -23.05 6.21 -7.11
CA ARG A 224 -22.83 6.80 -8.44
C ARG A 224 -23.65 6.09 -9.51
N PRO A 225 -24.63 6.77 -10.11
CA PRO A 225 -25.31 6.28 -11.30
C PRO A 225 -24.32 5.93 -12.42
N GLY A 226 -24.54 4.83 -13.13
CA GLY A 226 -23.68 4.39 -14.25
C GLY A 226 -22.35 3.74 -13.84
N TYR A 227 -22.12 3.45 -12.54
CA TYR A 227 -20.92 2.73 -12.12
C TYR A 227 -20.95 1.25 -12.54
N GLU A 228 -22.11 0.61 -12.56
CA GLU A 228 -22.24 -0.77 -13.05
C GLU A 228 -21.91 -0.92 -14.54
N GLU A 229 -22.23 0.09 -15.34
CA GLU A 229 -21.83 0.11 -16.75
C GLU A 229 -20.31 0.26 -16.88
N TYR A 230 -19.72 1.13 -16.06
CA TYR A 230 -18.26 1.32 -16.00
C TYR A 230 -17.52 0.02 -15.63
N THR A 231 -18.08 -0.79 -14.74
CA THR A 231 -17.48 -2.07 -14.35
C THR A 231 -17.56 -3.14 -15.44
N LYS A 232 -18.46 -3.00 -16.41
CA LYS A 232 -18.53 -3.90 -17.57
C LYS A 232 -17.48 -3.55 -18.64
N SER A 233 -17.26 -2.26 -18.89
CA SER A 233 -16.38 -1.80 -19.99
C SER A 233 -14.90 -1.67 -19.63
N THR A 234 -14.53 -1.72 -18.34
CA THR A 234 -13.18 -1.35 -17.87
C THR A 234 -12.58 -2.43 -17.00
N ASN A 235 -11.33 -2.82 -17.30
CA ASN A 235 -10.60 -3.85 -16.54
C ASN A 235 -10.45 -3.46 -15.08
N VAL A 236 -10.50 -4.44 -14.17
CA VAL A 236 -10.46 -4.19 -12.73
C VAL A 236 -9.09 -3.67 -12.28
N PHE A 237 -8.03 -4.38 -12.66
CA PHE A 237 -6.70 -4.23 -12.06
C PHE A 237 -5.62 -4.03 -13.11
N PHE A 238 -5.43 -5.03 -14.00
CA PHE A 238 -4.45 -4.94 -15.08
C PHE A 238 -4.89 -3.91 -16.14
N PRO A 239 -4.06 -2.89 -16.44
CA PRO A 239 -4.33 -1.94 -17.50
C PRO A 239 -4.46 -2.64 -18.85
N GLY A 240 -5.51 -2.32 -19.61
CA GLY A 240 -5.73 -2.92 -20.92
C GLY A 240 -6.79 -2.18 -21.74
N ARG A 241 -7.04 -2.67 -22.96
CA ARG A 241 -8.14 -2.15 -23.80
C ARG A 241 -9.47 -2.34 -23.08
N ARG A 242 -10.40 -1.41 -23.35
CA ARG A 242 -11.79 -1.52 -22.88
C ARG A 242 -12.44 -2.77 -23.47
N ARG A 243 -13.30 -3.40 -22.68
CA ARG A 243 -14.08 -4.58 -23.06
C ARG A 243 -15.42 -4.15 -23.64
#